data_AF-A0A453PGC7-F1
#
_entry.id   AF-A0A453PGC7-F1
#
_cell.length_a   1.000
_cell.length_b   1.000
_cell.length_c   1.000
_cell.angle_alpha   90.00
_cell.angle_beta   90.00
_cell.angle_gamma   90.00
#
_symmetry.space_group_name_H-M   'P 1'
#
loop_
_entity.id
_entity.type
_entity.pdbx_description
1 polymer ?
#
loop_
_entity_poly.entity_id
_entity_poly.type
_entity_poly.pdbx_seq_one_letter_code
_entity_poly.pdbx_strand_id
1 'polypeptide(L)'
;CNLCRGLTHFDVDNFVEEVLVKDTEWLPGSPEAIRGSYVFVCCHGSRDKRCGVCGPALITRFKEEIEAEGLDGHVAVSACSHVGGHKYAGNVIIFSPDAKGEVTGNWYVPGTIIKSTFLCPRNLNTFL
;
A
#
# COMPACT_ATOMS: atom_id res chain seq x y z
N CYS A 1 -11.05 1.96 -5.62
CA CYS A 1 -9.66 2.25 -6.03
C CYS A 1 -9.21 1.32 -7.12
N ASN A 2 -8.48 1.86 -8.08
CA ASN A 2 -7.95 1.12 -9.23
C ASN A 2 -6.42 1.18 -9.20
N LEU A 3 -5.78 0.10 -9.65
CA LEU A 3 -4.35 0.02 -9.88
C LEU A 3 -4.03 0.67 -11.23
N CYS A 4 -3.24 1.74 -11.21
CA CYS A 4 -2.70 2.36 -12.42
C CYS A 4 -1.40 1.64 -12.80
N ARG A 5 -1.51 0.52 -13.54
CA ARG A 5 -0.34 -0.20 -14.05
C ARG A 5 0.43 0.68 -15.04
N GLY A 6 1.75 0.59 -15.00
CA GLY A 6 2.63 1.30 -15.94
C GLY A 6 2.94 2.75 -15.57
N LEU A 7 2.43 3.27 -14.44
CA LEU A 7 2.86 4.57 -13.91
C LEU A 7 4.31 4.48 -13.46
N THR A 8 5.18 5.31 -14.03
CA THR A 8 6.59 5.40 -13.67
C THR A 8 6.91 6.72 -12.97
N HIS A 9 8.14 6.85 -12.45
CA HIS A 9 8.58 8.11 -11.83
C HIS A 9 8.61 9.31 -12.79
N PHE A 10 8.67 9.07 -14.11
CA PHE A 10 8.57 10.13 -15.12
C PHE A 10 7.15 10.69 -15.26
N ASP A 11 6.15 9.90 -14.88
CA ASP A 11 4.74 10.21 -15.06
C ASP A 11 4.13 10.91 -13.84
N VAL A 12 4.85 10.97 -12.72
CA VAL A 12 4.32 11.40 -11.42
C VAL A 12 3.75 12.82 -11.47
N ASP A 13 4.50 13.77 -11.99
CA ASP A 13 4.07 15.18 -12.02
C ASP A 13 2.81 15.35 -12.88
N ASN A 14 2.80 14.71 -14.05
CA ASN A 14 1.64 14.74 -14.94
C ASN A 14 0.43 14.01 -14.34
N PHE A 15 0.64 12.88 -13.66
CA PHE A 15 -0.41 12.17 -12.96
C PHE A 15 -1.04 13.01 -11.85
N VAL A 16 -0.21 13.69 -11.06
CA VAL A 16 -0.70 14.58 -10.00
C VAL A 16 -1.54 15.69 -10.61
N GLU A 17 -1.04 16.36 -11.65
CA GLU A 17 -1.75 17.47 -12.27
C GLU A 17 -3.08 17.02 -12.92
N GLU A 18 -3.07 15.95 -13.70
CA GLU A 18 -4.26 15.48 -14.42
C GLU A 18 -5.27 14.82 -13.46
N VAL A 19 -4.82 13.83 -12.68
CA VAL A 19 -5.74 12.99 -11.91
C VAL A 19 -6.10 13.62 -10.57
N LEU A 20 -5.14 14.22 -9.86
CA LEU A 20 -5.40 14.76 -8.53
C LEU A 20 -5.90 16.20 -8.61
N VAL A 21 -5.28 17.06 -9.40
CA VAL A 21 -5.65 18.48 -9.45
C VAL A 21 -6.88 18.69 -10.34
N LYS A 22 -6.92 18.07 -11.52
CA LYS A 22 -7.99 18.30 -12.51
C LYS A 22 -9.14 17.28 -12.46
N ASP A 23 -9.03 16.23 -11.63
CA ASP A 23 -10.01 15.13 -11.54
C ASP A 23 -10.26 14.44 -12.90
N THR A 24 -9.23 14.34 -13.74
CA THR A 24 -9.32 13.68 -15.06
C THR A 24 -8.91 12.21 -15.00
N GLU A 25 -9.39 11.40 -15.94
CA GLU A 25 -8.97 10.01 -16.05
C GLU A 25 -7.51 9.89 -16.51
N TRP A 26 -6.77 8.96 -15.91
CA TRP A 26 -5.43 8.62 -16.37
C TRP A 26 -5.49 7.89 -17.71
N LEU A 27 -5.13 8.58 -18.80
CA LEU A 27 -5.20 8.05 -20.16
C LEU A 27 -4.05 7.10 -20.57
N PRO A 28 -2.81 7.21 -20.05
CA PRO A 28 -1.71 6.31 -20.42
C PRO A 28 -1.92 4.83 -20.05
N GLY A 29 -2.97 4.49 -19.29
CA GLY A 29 -3.37 3.11 -19.05
C GLY A 29 -4.74 3.02 -18.39
N SER A 30 -5.54 2.01 -18.76
CA SER A 30 -6.84 1.78 -18.13
C SER A 30 -6.65 1.38 -16.66
N PRO A 31 -7.23 2.11 -15.69
CA PRO A 31 -7.19 1.71 -14.30
C PRO A 31 -7.84 0.33 -14.12
N GLU A 32 -7.14 -0.62 -13.51
CA GLU A 32 -7.68 -1.96 -13.25
C GLU A 32 -8.19 -2.06 -11.81
N ALA A 33 -9.29 -2.78 -11.57
CA ALA A 33 -9.73 -3.07 -10.21
C ALA A 33 -8.62 -3.77 -9.41
N ILE A 34 -8.39 -3.33 -8.18
CA ILE A 34 -7.45 -4.01 -7.27
C ILE A 34 -7.99 -5.42 -6.98
N ARG A 35 -7.21 -6.43 -7.33
CA ARG A 35 -7.49 -7.84 -7.02
C ARG A 35 -6.50 -8.36 -5.99
N GLY A 36 -6.99 -9.09 -5.00
CA GLY A 36 -6.17 -9.61 -3.92
C GLY A 36 -5.74 -8.53 -2.91
N SER A 37 -4.78 -8.88 -2.06
CA SER A 37 -4.28 -8.03 -0.98
C SER A 37 -2.86 -7.55 -1.26
N TYR A 38 -2.60 -6.28 -0.97
CA TYR A 38 -1.29 -5.64 -1.12
C TYR A 38 -0.77 -5.21 0.25
N VAL A 39 0.32 -5.83 0.68
CA VAL A 39 0.95 -5.63 1.99
C VAL A 39 2.21 -4.79 1.79
N PHE A 40 2.26 -3.63 2.43
CA PHE A 40 3.40 -2.72 2.41
C PHE A 40 4.05 -2.67 3.78
N VAL A 41 5.34 -3.00 3.85
CA VAL A 41 6.11 -3.05 5.09
C VAL A 41 7.21 -1.98 5.07
N CYS A 42 7.20 -1.08 6.05
CA CYS A 42 8.24 -0.06 6.14
C CYS A 42 9.60 -0.70 6.48
N CYS A 43 10.56 -0.57 5.56
CA CYS A 43 11.94 -1.09 5.71
C CYS A 43 13.00 0.02 5.74
N HIS A 44 12.59 1.28 5.86
CA HIS A 44 13.51 2.42 5.84
C HIS A 44 14.35 2.47 7.13
N GLY A 45 15.67 2.38 7.02
CA GLY A 45 16.58 2.43 8.19
C GLY A 45 17.06 3.83 8.59
N SER A 46 16.96 4.83 7.70
CA SER A 46 17.46 6.19 7.93
C SER A 46 16.56 7.03 8.85
N ARG A 47 15.24 6.91 8.66
CA ARG A 47 14.24 7.68 9.41
C ARG A 47 13.83 7.00 10.72
N ASP A 48 13.81 5.67 10.75
CA ASP A 48 13.65 4.87 11.96
C ASP A 48 14.48 3.59 11.86
N LYS A 49 15.58 3.51 12.63
CA LYS A 49 16.48 2.35 12.63
C LYS A 49 15.75 1.04 12.90
N ARG A 50 14.67 1.07 13.69
CA ARG A 50 13.91 -0.14 14.02
C ARG A 50 13.15 -0.68 12.80
N CYS A 51 12.66 0.19 11.91
CA CYS A 51 12.06 -0.24 10.64
C CYS A 51 13.10 -0.91 9.73
N GLY A 52 14.33 -0.39 9.68
CA GLY A 52 15.43 -1.01 8.95
C GLY A 52 15.84 -2.39 9.47
N VAL A 53 15.60 -2.68 10.75
CA VAL A 53 15.89 -3.99 11.37
C VAL A 53 14.70 -4.95 11.26
N CYS A 54 13.51 -4.52 11.69
CA CYS A 54 12.32 -5.38 11.76
C CYS A 54 11.64 -5.58 10.41
N GLY A 55 11.66 -4.57 9.53
CA GLY A 55 10.97 -4.59 8.24
C GLY A 55 11.41 -5.74 7.32
N PRO A 56 12.72 -5.95 7.09
CA PRO A 56 13.20 -7.05 6.26
C PRO A 56 12.76 -8.43 6.78
N ALA A 57 12.83 -8.66 8.09
CA ALA A 57 12.40 -9.92 8.71
C ALA A 57 10.88 -10.16 8.52
N LEU A 58 10.07 -9.10 8.64
CA LEU A 58 8.62 -9.18 8.38
C LEU A 58 8.33 -9.54 6.92
N ILE A 59 9.03 -8.92 5.96
CA ILE A 59 8.85 -9.27 4.53
C ILE A 59 9.20 -10.73 4.26
N THR A 60 10.32 -11.20 4.79
CA THR A 60 10.72 -12.60 4.65
C THR A 60 9.64 -13.53 5.17
N ARG A 61 9.14 -13.26 6.38
CA ARG A 61 8.09 -14.08 6.99
C ARG A 61 6.78 -14.05 6.20
N PHE A 62 6.38 -12.88 5.68
CA PHE A 62 5.21 -12.79 4.81
C PHE A 62 5.37 -13.65 3.55
N LYS A 63 6.54 -13.59 2.89
CA LYS A 63 6.79 -14.40 1.69
C LYS A 63 6.72 -15.89 1.96
N GLU A 64 7.34 -16.35 3.04
CA GLU A 64 7.29 -17.76 3.46
C GLU A 64 5.86 -18.24 3.68
N GLU A 65 5.04 -17.46 4.40
CA GLU A 65 3.65 -17.82 4.68
C GLU A 65 2.75 -17.73 3.44
N ILE A 66 2.99 -16.75 2.56
CA ILE A 66 2.27 -16.64 1.28
C ILE A 66 2.53 -17.89 0.42
N GLU A 67 3.78 -18.33 0.33
CA GLU A 67 4.16 -19.53 -0.41
C GLU A 67 3.58 -20.79 0.25
N ALA A 68 3.71 -20.92 1.58
CA ALA A 68 3.23 -22.08 2.33
C ALA A 68 1.70 -22.28 2.21
N GLU A 69 0.94 -21.19 2.14
CA GLU A 69 -0.52 -21.19 2.00
C GLU A 69 -0.99 -21.13 0.52
N GLY A 70 -0.06 -21.08 -0.45
CA GLY A 70 -0.38 -21.03 -1.89
C GLY A 70 -1.07 -19.73 -2.32
N LEU A 71 -0.71 -18.61 -1.70
CA LEU A 71 -1.34 -17.30 -1.87
C LEU A 71 -0.62 -16.37 -2.87
N ASP A 72 0.38 -16.85 -3.62
CA ASP A 72 1.24 -16.02 -4.50
C ASP A 72 0.48 -15.18 -5.55
N GLY A 73 -0.70 -15.64 -5.98
CA GLY A 73 -1.58 -14.91 -6.91
C GLY A 73 -2.59 -13.97 -6.23
N HIS A 74 -2.69 -14.01 -4.91
CA HIS A 74 -3.72 -13.33 -4.12
C HIS A 74 -3.14 -12.30 -3.15
N VAL A 75 -1.89 -12.46 -2.73
CA VAL A 75 -1.24 -11.56 -1.77
C VAL A 75 0.12 -11.13 -2.30
N ALA A 76 0.29 -9.83 -2.49
CA ALA A 76 1.58 -9.23 -2.84
C ALA A 76 2.16 -8.53 -1.61
N VAL A 77 3.43 -8.79 -1.29
CA VAL A 77 4.16 -8.09 -0.22
C VAL A 77 5.33 -7.30 -0.78
N SER A 78 5.47 -6.05 -0.35
CA SER A 78 6.54 -5.15 -0.81
C SER A 78 7.08 -4.25 0.29
N ALA A 79 8.36 -3.92 0.19
CA ALA A 79 8.97 -2.89 1.03
C ALA A 79 8.43 -1.51 0.63
N CYS A 80 8.23 -0.64 1.62
CA CYS A 80 7.87 0.75 1.40
C CYS A 80 8.68 1.71 2.27
N SER A 81 8.52 3.00 1.99
CA SER A 81 9.10 4.07 2.80
C SER A 81 8.41 4.22 4.16
N HIS A 82 9.00 5.01 5.06
CA HIS A 82 8.39 5.27 6.37
C HIS A 82 7.05 6.01 6.21
N VAL A 83 5.98 5.38 6.70
CA VAL A 83 4.62 5.94 6.73
C VAL A 83 4.20 6.13 8.19
N GLY A 84 3.73 7.33 8.54
CA GLY A 84 3.28 7.66 9.90
C GLY A 84 4.34 8.28 10.82
N GLY A 85 4.00 8.41 12.11
CA GLY A 85 4.88 8.97 13.14
C GLY A 85 5.72 7.91 13.88
N HIS A 86 6.90 8.32 14.35
CA HIS A 86 7.98 7.49 14.89
C HIS A 86 7.69 6.70 16.19
N LYS A 87 6.42 6.59 16.64
CA LYS A 87 6.12 5.98 17.95
C LYS A 87 6.25 4.45 17.92
N TYR A 88 6.04 3.79 16.78
CA TYR A 88 6.07 2.33 16.63
C TYR A 88 6.91 1.90 15.42
N ALA A 89 7.55 0.72 15.52
CA ALA A 89 8.51 0.22 14.53
C ALA A 89 7.93 -0.91 13.68
N GLY A 90 8.20 -0.94 12.37
CA GLY A 90 7.69 -2.02 11.49
C GLY A 90 6.21 -1.83 11.13
N ASN A 91 5.89 -0.66 10.56
CA ASN A 91 4.53 -0.34 10.12
C ASN A 91 4.15 -1.22 8.92
N VAL A 92 2.96 -1.84 8.99
CA VAL A 92 2.39 -2.64 7.92
C VAL A 92 1.08 -2.02 7.47
N ILE A 93 0.92 -1.79 6.17
CA ILE A 93 -0.33 -1.31 5.56
C ILE A 93 -0.84 -2.39 4.61
N ILE A 94 -2.09 -2.81 4.77
CA ILE A 94 -2.71 -3.82 3.93
C ILE A 94 -3.87 -3.19 3.17
N PHE A 95 -3.79 -3.18 1.84
CA PHE A 95 -4.90 -2.83 0.97
C PHE A 95 -5.59 -4.08 0.46
N SER A 96 -6.90 -4.18 0.62
CA SER A 96 -7.68 -5.32 0.12
C SER A 96 -9.10 -4.90 -0.26
N PRO A 97 -9.65 -5.40 -1.37
CA PRO A 97 -11.06 -5.22 -1.72
C PRO A 97 -11.96 -6.09 -0.82
N ASP A 98 -13.15 -5.59 -0.50
CA ASP A 98 -14.21 -6.38 0.13
C ASP A 98 -15.05 -7.14 -0.92
N ALA A 99 -16.10 -7.84 -0.48
CA ALA A 99 -16.99 -8.59 -1.36
C ALA A 99 -17.74 -7.71 -2.39
N LYS A 100 -17.79 -6.39 -2.19
CA LYS A 100 -18.39 -5.40 -3.09
C LYS A 100 -17.35 -4.73 -4.00
N GLY A 101 -16.06 -5.06 -3.84
CA GLY A 101 -14.94 -4.45 -4.55
C GLY A 101 -14.50 -3.10 -3.95
N GLU A 102 -15.05 -2.70 -2.80
CA GLU A 102 -14.60 -1.50 -2.08
C GLU A 102 -13.26 -1.79 -1.41
N VAL A 103 -12.26 -0.95 -1.66
CA VAL A 103 -10.90 -1.18 -1.18
C VAL A 103 -10.69 -0.49 0.16
N THR A 104 -10.22 -1.24 1.14
CA THR A 104 -9.85 -0.74 2.46
C THR A 104 -8.35 -0.85 2.68
N GLY A 105 -7.75 0.18 3.28
CA GLY A 105 -6.37 0.20 3.78
C GLY A 105 -6.37 0.04 5.30
N ASN A 106 -5.87 -1.09 5.80
CA ASN A 106 -5.75 -1.36 7.23
C ASN A 106 -4.30 -1.13 7.67
N TRP A 107 -4.11 -0.30 8.70
CA TRP A 107 -2.79 0.00 9.24
C TRP A 107 -2.51 -0.80 10.51
N TYR A 108 -1.32 -1.41 10.62
CA TYR A 108 -0.90 -2.20 11.77
C TYR A 108 0.40 -1.65 12.33
N VAL A 109 0.42 -1.46 13.65
CA VAL A 109 1.59 -1.04 14.42
C VAL A 109 1.81 -2.00 15.59
N PRO A 110 3.04 -2.37 15.94
CA PRO A 110 3.27 -3.26 17.06
C PRO A 110 2.82 -2.62 18.38
N GLY A 111 2.09 -3.38 19.20
CA GLY A 111 1.60 -2.96 20.51
C GLY A 111 0.19 -2.35 20.51
N THR A 112 -0.33 -1.95 19.35
CA THR A 112 -1.73 -1.49 19.21
C THR A 112 -2.25 -1.86 17.84
N ILE A 113 -3.32 -2.66 17.76
CA ILE A 113 -4.07 -2.75 16.50
C ILE A 113 -4.86 -1.44 16.37
N ILE A 114 -4.22 -0.39 15.86
CA ILE A 114 -4.95 0.79 15.39
C ILE A 114 -5.58 0.39 14.07
N LYS A 115 -6.75 -0.27 14.09
CA LYS A 115 -7.57 -0.42 12.89
C LYS A 115 -8.08 0.96 12.48
N SER A 116 -7.22 1.77 11.89
CA SER A 116 -7.63 2.89 11.08
C SER A 116 -7.86 2.31 9.69
N THR A 117 -9.11 1.98 9.41
CA THR A 117 -9.54 1.54 8.09
C THR A 117 -9.69 2.80 7.26
N PHE A 118 -8.76 3.00 6.33
CA PHE A 118 -8.87 4.03 5.32
C PHE A 118 -9.69 3.44 4.17
N LEU A 119 -10.88 3.97 3.91
CA LEU A 119 -11.53 3.71 2.63
C LEU A 119 -10.67 4.34 1.55
N CYS A 120 -10.31 3.56 0.54
CA CYS A 120 -9.61 4.08 -0.61
C CYS A 120 -10.68 4.68 -1.55
N PRO A 121 -10.85 6.01 -1.57
CA PRO A 121 -11.95 6.66 -2.25
C PRO A 121 -11.85 6.41 -3.73
N ARG A 122 -13.01 6.38 -4.38
CA ARG A 122 -13.09 6.26 -5.83
C ARG A 122 -12.45 7.47 -6.54
N ASN A 123 -12.36 8.62 -5.88
CA ASN A 123 -11.61 9.80 -6.28
C ASN A 123 -10.46 10.07 -5.32
N LEU A 124 -9.22 10.18 -5.83
CA LEU A 124 -8.04 10.47 -5.02
C LEU A 124 -8.09 11.85 -4.31
N ASN A 125 -9.03 12.72 -4.71
CA ASN A 125 -9.32 14.03 -4.11
C ASN A 125 -9.80 14.02 -2.65
N THR A 126 -9.96 12.85 -2.02
CA THR A 126 -10.35 12.74 -0.60
C THR A 126 -9.17 12.47 0.35
N PHE A 127 -7.93 12.53 -0.14
CA PHE A 127 -6.70 12.22 0.61
C PHE A 127 -5.74 13.39 0.83
N LEU A 128 -6.05 14.59 0.34
CA LEU A 128 -5.28 15.82 0.59
C LEU A 128 -6.00 16.74 1.57
#